data_AF-K6D3I0-F1
#
_entry.id   AF-K6D3I0-F1
#
_cell.length_a   1.000
_cell.length_b   1.000
_cell.length_c   1.000
_cell.angle_alpha   90.00
_cell.angle_beta   90.00
_cell.angle_gamma   90.00
#
_symmetry.space_group_name_H-M   'P 1'
#
loop_
_entity.id
_entity.type
_entity.pdbx_description
1 polymer ?
#
loop_
_entity_poly.entity_id
_entity_poly.type
_entity_poly.pdbx_seq_one_letter_code
_entity_poly.pdbx_strand_id
1 'polypeptide(L)'
;MLNMNQLYLSLNEAGLIFKGQTALAQEEVDYILLETYENGTTHSVDVNTFETLFGDVKGNPTYEALSGTHTFKLGDMIYTMTAEEMGYQKYFDQWKEQGLFKS
;
A
#
# COMPACT_ATOMS: atom_id res chain seq x y z
N MET A 1 -15.18 -5.29 11.12
CA MET A 1 -13.72 -5.31 11.31
C MET A 1 -13.12 -5.05 9.95
N LEU A 2 -12.54 -3.88 9.77
CA LEU A 2 -11.80 -3.55 8.55
C LEU A 2 -10.55 -4.40 8.53
N ASN A 3 -10.36 -5.23 7.52
CA ASN A 3 -9.12 -5.97 7.33
C ASN A 3 -8.45 -5.52 6.03
N MET A 4 -7.15 -5.77 5.90
CA MET A 4 -6.39 -5.39 4.69
C MET A 4 -7.02 -5.89 3.39
N ASN A 5 -7.72 -7.03 3.43
CA ASN A 5 -8.46 -7.54 2.27
C ASN A 5 -9.58 -6.60 1.81
N GLN A 6 -10.28 -5.91 2.72
CA GLN A 6 -11.30 -4.93 2.35
C GLN A 6 -10.71 -3.67 1.73
N LEU A 7 -9.53 -3.24 2.20
CA LEU A 7 -8.78 -2.17 1.54
C LEU A 7 -8.39 -2.60 0.13
N TYR A 8 -7.80 -3.80 -0.04
CA TYR A 8 -7.42 -4.32 -1.35
C TYR A 8 -8.60 -4.47 -2.30
N LEU A 9 -9.77 -4.91 -1.83
CA LEU A 9 -10.99 -4.93 -2.64
C LEU A 9 -11.36 -3.52 -3.13
N SER A 10 -11.30 -2.52 -2.25
CA SER A 10 -11.62 -1.13 -2.59
C SER A 10 -10.61 -0.54 -3.58
N LEU A 11 -9.32 -0.82 -3.41
CA LEU A 11 -8.26 -0.43 -4.35
C LEU A 11 -8.44 -1.11 -5.71
N ASN A 12 -8.79 -2.40 -5.73
CA ASN A 12 -9.05 -3.13 -6.96
C ASN A 12 -10.29 -2.60 -7.70
N GLU A 13 -11.38 -2.31 -6.99
CA GLU A 13 -12.58 -1.67 -7.55
C GLU A 13 -12.27 -0.29 -8.15
N ALA A 14 -11.31 0.45 -7.56
CA ALA A 14 -10.82 1.73 -8.07
C ALA A 14 -9.82 1.60 -9.24
N GLY A 15 -9.48 0.37 -9.66
CA GLY A 15 -8.49 0.13 -10.72
C GLY A 15 -7.05 0.38 -10.29
N LEU A 16 -6.77 0.42 -8.98
CA LEU A 16 -5.45 0.64 -8.41
C LEU A 16 -4.68 -0.65 -8.14
N ILE A 17 -5.29 -1.83 -8.33
CA ILE A 17 -4.57 -3.10 -8.29
C ILE A 17 -4.45 -3.68 -9.69
N PHE A 18 -3.24 -4.10 -10.05
CA PHE A 18 -2.97 -4.78 -11.31
C PHE A 18 -1.91 -5.86 -11.13
N LYS A 19 -1.93 -6.85 -12.02
CA LYS A 19 -0.92 -7.90 -12.04
C LYS A 19 0.32 -7.46 -12.82
N GLY A 20 1.49 -7.78 -12.29
CA GLY A 20 2.76 -7.57 -12.96
C GLY A 20 3.72 -8.75 -12.76
N GLN A 21 4.75 -8.82 -13.60
CA GLN A 21 5.86 -9.74 -13.43
C GLN A 21 7.01 -9.02 -12.71
N THR A 22 7.60 -9.63 -11.69
CA THR A 22 8.84 -9.09 -11.13
C THR A 22 10.00 -9.37 -12.09
N ALA A 23 11.03 -8.53 -12.07
CA ALA A 23 12.21 -8.70 -12.94
C ALA A 23 12.96 -10.04 -12.77
N LEU A 24 12.64 -10.82 -11.72
CA LEU A 24 13.34 -12.04 -11.32
C LEU A 24 12.41 -13.26 -11.14
N ALA A 25 11.08 -13.13 -11.28
CA ALA A 25 10.13 -14.21 -11.01
C ALA A 25 9.30 -14.61 -12.24
N GLN A 26 8.99 -15.91 -12.32
CA GLN A 26 7.98 -16.47 -13.24
C GLN A 26 6.54 -16.30 -12.72
N GLU A 27 6.37 -15.76 -11.51
CA GLU A 27 5.07 -15.62 -10.85
C GLU A 27 4.52 -14.19 -11.02
N GLU A 28 3.24 -14.12 -11.35
CA GLU A 28 2.48 -12.87 -11.31
C GLU A 28 2.28 -12.45 -9.86
N VAL A 29 2.64 -11.21 -9.55
CA VAL A 29 2.35 -10.56 -8.26
C VAL A 29 1.40 -9.39 -8.46
N ASP A 30 0.59 -9.13 -7.46
CA ASP A 30 -0.28 -7.96 -7.44
C ASP A 30 0.52 -6.71 -7.03
N TYR A 31 0.30 -5.63 -7.77
CA TYR A 31 0.85 -4.31 -7.52
C TYR A 31 -0.25 -3.33 -7.17
N ILE A 32 0.05 -2.42 -6.26
CA ILE A 32 -0.76 -1.25 -5.94
C ILE A 32 -0.19 -0.07 -6.72
N LEU A 33 -0.98 0.51 -7.61
CA LEU A 33 -0.70 1.75 -8.31
C LEU A 33 -0.81 2.92 -7.32
N LEU A 34 0.28 3.65 -7.16
CA LEU A 34 0.39 4.80 -6.26
C LEU A 34 0.24 6.12 -7.02
N GLU A 35 0.87 6.25 -8.18
CA GLU A 35 0.84 7.48 -8.99
C GLU A 35 1.09 7.16 -10.47
N THR A 36 0.50 7.94 -11.36
CA THR A 36 0.84 7.94 -12.80
C THR A 36 1.39 9.31 -13.15
N TYR A 37 2.62 9.35 -13.66
CA TYR A 37 3.27 10.58 -14.10
C TYR A 37 2.75 11.02 -15.48
N GLU A 38 2.92 12.30 -15.81
CA GLU A 38 2.47 12.90 -17.09
C GLU A 38 3.03 12.18 -18.33
N ASN A 39 4.21 11.57 -18.21
CA ASN A 39 4.85 10.81 -19.29
C ASN A 39 4.32 9.36 -19.42
N GLY A 40 3.30 8.98 -18.66
CA GLY A 40 2.70 7.64 -18.64
C GLY A 40 3.46 6.61 -17.79
N THR A 41 4.56 7.00 -17.14
CA THR A 41 5.25 6.11 -16.19
C THR A 41 4.43 5.97 -14.91
N THR A 42 4.35 4.77 -14.37
CA THR A 42 3.62 4.48 -13.13
C THR A 42 4.60 4.27 -11.97
N HIS A 43 4.22 4.79 -10.80
CA HIS A 43 4.82 4.42 -9.53
C HIS A 43 3.91 3.42 -8.84
N SER A 44 4.45 2.26 -8.48
CA SER A 44 3.69 1.17 -7.87
C SER A 44 4.55 0.43 -6.85
N VAL A 45 3.87 -0.27 -5.93
CA VAL A 45 4.49 -1.14 -4.93
C VAL A 45 3.84 -2.52 -5.01
N ASP A 46 4.61 -3.59 -4.92
CA ASP A 46 4.01 -4.92 -4.84
C ASP A 46 3.33 -5.13 -3.48
N VAL A 47 2.27 -5.93 -3.45
CA VAL A 47 1.47 -6.16 -2.24
C VAL A 47 2.31 -6.75 -1.10
N ASN A 48 3.33 -7.55 -1.38
CA ASN A 48 4.17 -8.14 -0.32
C ASN A 48 5.05 -7.09 0.37
N THR A 49 5.62 -6.17 -0.41
CA THR A 49 6.34 -5.01 0.14
C THR A 49 5.38 -4.14 0.96
N PHE A 50 4.17 -3.88 0.47
CA PHE A 50 3.17 -3.11 1.22
C PHE A 50 2.78 -3.81 2.54
N GLU A 51 2.52 -5.11 2.54
CA GLU A 51 2.23 -5.88 3.75
C GLU A 51 3.43 -5.93 4.72
N THR A 52 4.66 -5.87 4.21
CA THR A 52 5.85 -5.79 5.07
C THR A 52 5.88 -4.45 5.80
N LEU A 53 5.59 -3.35 5.11
CA LEU A 53 5.64 -1.99 5.68
C LEU A 53 4.47 -1.71 6.65
N PHE A 54 3.27 -2.19 6.32
CA PHE A 54 2.02 -1.83 7.01
C PHE A 54 1.29 -3.03 7.63
N GLY A 55 1.98 -4.16 7.78
CA GLY A 55 1.40 -5.40 8.30
C GLY A 55 0.97 -5.30 9.77
N ASP A 56 1.51 -4.36 10.52
CA ASP A 56 1.14 -4.05 11.90
C ASP A 56 -0.31 -3.56 12.04
N VAL A 57 -0.86 -2.94 10.99
CA VAL A 57 -2.26 -2.49 10.93
C VAL A 57 -3.16 -3.39 10.08
N LYS A 58 -2.72 -4.59 9.70
CA LYS A 58 -3.47 -5.54 8.84
C LYS A 58 -4.90 -5.82 9.33
N GLY A 59 -5.10 -5.84 10.64
CA GLY A 59 -6.40 -6.10 11.28
C GLY A 59 -7.33 -4.90 11.39
N ASN A 60 -6.86 -3.68 11.09
CA ASN A 60 -7.65 -2.44 11.07
C ASN A 60 -6.93 -1.32 10.27
N PRO A 61 -6.83 -1.43 8.94
CA PRO A 61 -6.08 -0.49 8.11
C PRO A 61 -6.92 0.77 7.78
N THR A 62 -7.33 1.51 8.82
CA THR A 62 -7.99 2.80 8.62
C THR A 62 -6.99 3.84 8.09
N TYR A 63 -7.50 4.95 7.58
CA TYR A 63 -6.65 6.09 7.21
C TYR A 63 -5.73 6.49 8.36
N GLU A 64 -6.28 6.67 9.57
CA GLU A 64 -5.49 7.08 10.74
C GLU A 64 -4.44 6.04 11.13
N ALA A 65 -4.75 4.74 10.94
CA ALA A 65 -3.82 3.67 11.24
C ALA A 65 -2.67 3.62 10.22
N LEU A 66 -2.96 3.74 8.93
CA LEU A 66 -1.96 3.76 7.85
C LEU A 66 -1.15 5.06 7.82
N SER A 67 -1.71 6.19 8.22
CA SER A 67 -0.99 7.46 8.34
C SER A 67 -0.13 7.56 9.60
N GLY A 68 -0.13 6.52 10.43
CA GLY A 68 0.56 6.49 11.71
C GLY A 68 2.05 6.19 11.60
N THR A 69 2.59 5.79 12.75
CA THR A 69 3.94 5.23 12.86
C THR A 69 3.88 3.72 12.72
N HIS A 70 4.74 3.16 11.88
CA HIS A 70 4.81 1.73 11.62
C HIS A 70 6.15 1.17 12.07
N THR A 71 6.11 -0.04 12.62
CA THR A 71 7.30 -0.82 12.93
C THR A 71 7.33 -2.08 12.08
N PHE A 72 8.37 -2.20 11.26
CA PHE A 72 8.57 -3.34 10.36
C PHE A 72 10.01 -3.81 10.36
N LYS A 73 10.21 -5.05 9.89
CA LYS A 73 11.53 -5.68 9.80
C LYS A 73 11.98 -5.74 8.34
N LEU A 74 13.19 -5.28 8.05
CA LEU A 74 13.84 -5.39 6.75
C LEU A 74 15.24 -5.99 6.94
N GLY A 75 15.46 -7.20 6.43
CA GLY A 75 16.65 -7.98 6.75
C GLY A 75 16.69 -8.29 8.26
N ASP A 76 17.80 -7.97 8.92
CA ASP A 76 17.95 -8.13 10.38
C ASP A 76 17.65 -6.85 11.18
N MET A 77 17.27 -5.77 10.50
CA MET A 77 16.99 -4.47 11.12
C MET A 77 15.49 -4.26 11.34
N ILE A 78 15.16 -3.62 12.46
CA ILE A 78 13.80 -3.15 12.76
C ILE A 78 13.80 -1.64 12.54
N TYR A 79 12.85 -1.17 11.75
CA TYR A 79 12.64 0.25 11.46
C TYR A 79 11.35 0.70 12.12
N THR A 80 11.34 1.95 12.59
CA THR A 80 10.15 2.64 13.07
C THR A 80 10.10 3.99 12.36
N MET A 81 9.12 4.17 11.49
CA MET A 81 8.99 5.36 10.64
C MET A 81 7.51 5.70 10.42
N THR A 82 7.20 6.97 10.20
CA THR A 82 5.85 7.40 9.82
C THR A 82 5.58 7.14 8.34
N ALA A 83 4.30 7.11 7.96
CA ALA A 83 3.90 7.08 6.55
C ALA A 83 4.48 8.26 5.74
N GLU A 84 4.64 9.43 6.36
CA GLU A 84 5.26 10.60 5.74
C GLU A 84 6.76 10.36 5.47
N GLU A 85 7.50 9.86 6.45
CA GLU A 85 8.93 9.55 6.29
C GLU A 85 9.18 8.46 5.25
N MET A 86 8.25 7.52 5.09
CA MET A 86 8.29 6.50 4.03
C MET A 86 7.82 7.02 2.66
N GLY A 87 7.26 8.23 2.58
CA GLY A 87 6.74 8.82 1.35
C GLY A 87 5.35 8.32 0.93
N TYR A 88 4.60 7.66 1.82
CA TYR A 88 3.28 7.09 1.54
C TYR A 88 2.10 8.00 1.90
N GLN A 89 2.30 9.00 2.76
CA GLN A 89 1.19 9.84 3.27
C GLN A 89 0.32 10.41 2.14
N LYS A 90 0.94 10.92 1.07
CA LYS A 90 0.22 11.49 -0.08
C LYS A 90 -0.74 10.50 -0.76
N TYR A 91 -0.40 9.21 -0.78
CA TYR A 91 -1.25 8.18 -1.38
C TYR A 91 -2.44 7.86 -0.48
N PHE A 92 -2.23 7.84 0.84
CA PHE A 92 -3.30 7.63 1.81
C PHE A 92 -4.29 8.79 1.83
N ASP A 93 -3.79 10.02 1.68
CA ASP A 93 -4.64 11.21 1.51
C ASP A 93 -5.52 11.07 0.26
N GLN A 94 -4.92 10.70 -0.88
CA GLN A 94 -5.66 10.46 -2.13
C GLN A 94 -6.71 9.35 -2.00
N TRP A 95 -6.38 8.24 -1.34
CA TRP A 95 -7.32 7.13 -1.12
C TRP A 95 -8.47 7.54 -0.19
N LYS A 96 -8.21 8.42 0.78
CA LYS A 96 -9.24 9.00 1.64
C LYS A 96 -10.17 9.91 0.87
N GLU A 97 -9.64 10.78 0.03
CA GLU A 97 -10.43 11.67 -0.82
C GLU A 97 -11.31 10.88 -1.82
N GLN A 98 -10.81 9.75 -2.31
CA GLN A 98 -11.56 8.82 -3.17
C GLN A 98 -12.55 7.93 -2.41
N GLY A 99 -12.61 8.02 -1.07
CA GLY A 99 -13.53 7.22 -0.25
C GLY A 99 -13.19 5.72 -0.20
N LEU A 100 -11.91 5.35 -0.39
CA LEU A 100 -11.48 3.95 -0.47
C LEU A 100 -11.35 3.28 0.91
N PHE A 101 -11.29 4.07 1.98
CA PHE A 101 -11.40 3.58 3.35
C PHE A 101 -12.87 3.35 3.69
N LYS A 102 -13.38 2.17 3.36
CA LYS A 102 -14.74 1.75 3.77
C LYS A 102 -14.80 1.66 5.30
N SER A 103 -15.95 2.00 5.88
CA SER A 103 -16.24 1.97 7.33
C SER A 103 -16.95 0.69 7.75
#